data_AF-A0A7C0Z1P6-F1
#
_entry.id   AF-A0A7C0Z1P6-F1
#
_cell.length_a   1.000
_cell.length_b   1.000
_cell.length_c   1.000
_cell.angle_alpha   90.00
_cell.angle_beta   90.00
_cell.angle_gamma   90.00
#
_symmetry.space_group_name_H-M   'P 1'
#
loop_
_entity.id
_entity.type
_entity.pdbx_description
1 polymer ?
#
loop_
_entity_poly.entity_id
_entity_poly.type
_entity_poly.pdbx_seq_one_letter_code
_entity_poly.pdbx_strand_id
1 'polypeptide(L)' 'AVPMKLLCSESCKGLCPICGANLNQGVCDCSRESMDPRWRALKKLLQS' A
#
# COMPACT_ATOMS: atom_id res chain seq x y z
N ALA A 1 -7.63 -21.74 -19.71
CA ALA A 1 -7.24 -20.57 -18.88
C ALA A 1 -5.76 -20.28 -19.11
N VAL A 2 -5.34 -19.02 -19.15
CA VAL A 2 -3.93 -18.62 -19.24
C VAL A 2 -3.37 -18.44 -17.83
N PRO A 3 -2.18 -18.96 -17.49
CA PRO A 3 -1.59 -18.81 -16.17
C PRO A 3 -1.21 -17.35 -15.90
N MET A 4 -1.54 -16.85 -14.71
CA MET A 4 -1.05 -15.55 -14.26
C MET A 4 0.46 -15.62 -14.05
N LYS A 5 1.19 -14.63 -14.60
CA LYS A 5 2.63 -14.50 -14.43
C LYS A 5 2.92 -13.44 -13.36
N LEU A 6 3.71 -13.80 -12.35
CA LEU A 6 4.27 -12.81 -11.43
C LEU A 6 5.28 -11.92 -12.17
N LEU A 7 5.05 -10.62 -12.16
CA LEU A 7 5.92 -9.63 -12.82
C LEU A 7 6.95 -9.01 -11.86
N CYS A 8 6.59 -8.86 -10.58
CA CYS A 8 7.50 -8.33 -9.56
C CYS A 8 8.40 -9.44 -9.00
N SER A 9 9.64 -9.07 -8.68
CA SER A 9 10.51 -9.84 -7.78
C SER A 9 10.01 -9.76 -6.33
N GLU A 10 10.55 -10.60 -5.45
CA GLU A 10 10.27 -10.54 -4.01
C GLU A 10 10.67 -9.21 -3.37
N SER A 11 11.68 -8.54 -3.94
CA SER A 11 12.19 -7.24 -3.48
C SER A 11 11.46 -6.03 -4.08
N CYS A 12 10.45 -6.24 -4.92
CA CYS A 12 9.70 -5.18 -5.60
C CYS A 12 9.00 -4.28 -4.57
N LYS A 13 9.39 -3.02 -4.47
CA LYS A 13 8.77 -2.06 -3.54
C LYS A 13 7.37 -1.59 -3.97
N GLY A 14 6.98 -1.93 -5.20
CA GLY A 14 5.68 -1.59 -5.77
C GLY A 14 5.51 -0.10 -6.12
N LEU A 15 4.26 0.30 -6.30
CA LEU A 15 3.87 1.68 -6.55
C LEU A 15 3.26 2.30 -5.28
N CYS A 16 3.37 3.62 -5.13
CA CYS A 16 2.67 4.33 -4.08
C CYS A 16 1.15 4.18 -4.28
N PRO A 17 0.38 3.68 -3.29
CA PRO A 17 -1.07 3.51 -3.43
C PRO A 17 -1.85 4.83 -3.50
N ILE A 18 -1.17 5.95 -3.22
CA ILE A 18 -1.77 7.29 -3.21
C ILE A 18 -1.51 8.02 -4.54
N CYS A 19 -0.27 8.02 -5.05
CA CYS A 19 0.11 8.80 -6.24
C CYS A 19 0.64 7.97 -7.41
N GLY A 20 0.82 6.65 -7.27
CA GLY A 20 1.34 5.79 -8.32
C GLY A 20 2.85 5.88 -8.57
N ALA A 21 3.60 6.68 -7.80
CA ALA A 21 5.06 6.77 -7.94
C ALA A 21 5.73 5.41 -7.75
N ASN A 22 6.73 5.11 -8.58
CA ASN A 22 7.49 3.87 -8.49
C ASN A 22 8.45 3.90 -7.29
N LEU A 23 8.14 3.13 -6.25
CA LEU A 23 8.92 3.10 -5.00
C LEU A 23 10.29 2.44 -5.18
N ASN A 24 10.53 1.80 -6.32
CA ASN A 24 11.85 1.29 -6.69
C ASN A 24 12.80 2.40 -7.15
N GLN A 25 12.29 3.55 -7.60
CA GLN A 25 13.08 4.70 -8.05
C GLN A 25 13.33 5.73 -6.95
N GLY A 26 12.51 5.72 -5.89
CA GLY A 26 12.64 6.66 -4.78
C GLY A 26 11.43 6.62 -3.86
N VAL A 27 11.53 7.34 -2.74
CA VAL A 27 10.38 7.57 -1.86
C VAL A 27 9.52 8.70 -2.39
N CYS A 28 8.23 8.69 -2.04
CA CYS A 28 7.31 9.79 -2.29
C CYS A 28 6.90 10.45 -0.97
N ASP A 29 6.48 11.71 -1.02
CA ASP A 29 6.07 12.48 0.16
C ASP A 29 4.57 12.32 0.52
N CYS A 30 3.89 11.31 -0.06
CA CYS A 30 2.49 11.05 0.25
C CYS A 30 2.32 10.72 1.74
N SER A 31 1.43 11.47 2.40
CA SER A 31 1.06 11.18 3.79
C SER A 31 0.41 9.81 3.88
N ARG A 32 1.08 8.89 4.58
CA ARG A 32 0.48 7.59 4.93
C ARG A 32 -0.42 7.85 6.12
N GLU A 33 -1.69 8.18 5.87
CA GLU A 33 -2.68 8.23 6.95
C GLU A 33 -2.68 6.83 7.61
N SER A 34 -2.40 6.78 8.92
CA SER A 34 -2.18 5.52 9.64
C SER A 34 -3.42 4.65 9.75
N MET A 35 -4.58 5.18 9.37
CA MET A 35 -5.87 4.50 9.41
C MET A 35 -6.73 4.98 8.25
N ASP A 36 -7.14 4.03 7.40
CA ASP A 36 -8.10 4.30 6.33
C ASP A 36 -9.38 4.92 6.94
N PRO A 37 -9.90 6.04 6.40
CA PRO A 37 -11.09 6.69 6.92
C PRO A 37 -12.29 5.75 7.09
N ARG A 38 -12.41 4.71 6.24
CA ARG A 38 -13.48 3.70 6.32
C ARG A 38 -13.42 2.90 7.61
N TRP A 39 -12.25 2.78 8.23
CA TRP A 39 -12.03 1.99 9.44
C TRP A 39 -12.10 2.82 10.72
N ARG A 40 -12.35 4.14 10.64
CA ARG A 40 -12.44 5.02 11.83
C ARG A 40 -13.39 4.49 12.90
N ALA A 41 -14.54 3.92 12.50
CA ALA A 41 -15.53 3.39 13.44
C ALA A 41 -15.02 2.17 14.24
N LEU A 42 -14.04 1.44 13.71
CA LEU A 42 -13.48 0.24 14.31
C LEU A 42 -12.32 0.52 15.26
N LYS A 43 -11.86 1.78 15.38
CA LYS A 43 -10.72 2.17 16.23
C LYS A 43 -10.86 1.68 17.68
N LYS A 44 -12.09 1.62 18.19
CA LYS A 44 -12.41 1.17 19.55
C LYS A 44 -12.01 -0.29 19.82
N LEU A 45 -11.90 -1.12 18.79
CA LEU A 45 -11.54 -2.53 18.90
C LEU A 45 -10.03 -2.77 19.03
N LEU A 46 -9.19 -1.77 18.74
CA LEU A 46 -7.73 -1.88 18.81
C LEU A 46 -7.17 -1.50 20.20
N GLN A 47 -8.03 -1.15 21.15
CA GLN A 47 -7.67 -0.66 22.49
C GLN A 47 -8.02 -1.66 23.61
N SER A 48 -8.29 -2.93 23.27
CA SER A 48 -8.64 -4.02 24.19
C SER A 48 -7.53 -5.03 24.36
#